data_AF-A0A945QCX0-F1
#
_entry.id   AF-A0A945QCX0-F1
#
_cell.length_a   1.000
_cell.length_b   1.000
_cell.length_c   1.000
_cell.angle_alpha   90.00
_cell.angle_beta   90.00
_cell.angle_gamma   90.00
#
_symmetry.space_group_name_H-M   'P 1'
#
loop_
_entity.id
_entity.type
_entity.pdbx_description
1 polymer ?
#
loop_
_entity_poly.entity_id
_entity_poly.type
_entity_poly.pdbx_seq_one_letter_code
_entity_poly.pdbx_strand_id
1 'polypeptide(L)'
;FSSDPEIISQLGKRACEGFLKGGILPVIKHIPGHGRALCDSHLALPVVDDSLETLDATDFQPFRQLADMPWAMTAHVVYSAIDPAHPATTSKIIIEDIIRSRIGFKGVLVSDDLSMKALSGTMTRRAEESLSAGCDLVLHCNGERSEMEEVAAGCRPLNDPSRARIAAANSMRNKSQSFDKKELLDELNVLLKDAG
;
A
#
# COMPACT_ATOMS: atom_id res chain seq x y z
N PHE A 1 -12.49 -7.73 -2.19
CA PHE A 1 -13.81 -7.06 -2.12
C PHE A 1 -14.69 -7.42 -3.31
N SER A 2 -14.21 -7.27 -4.56
CA SER A 2 -14.96 -7.63 -5.77
C SER A 2 -13.98 -7.70 -6.95
N SER A 3 -14.45 -8.04 -8.16
CA SER A 3 -13.78 -7.75 -9.43
C SER A 3 -14.20 -6.40 -10.04
N ASP A 4 -15.24 -5.75 -9.50
CA ASP A 4 -15.71 -4.43 -9.90
C ASP A 4 -14.95 -3.32 -9.14
N PRO A 5 -14.21 -2.43 -9.84
CA PRO A 5 -13.48 -1.31 -9.23
C PRO A 5 -14.35 -0.41 -8.34
N GLU A 6 -15.61 -0.19 -8.72
CA GLU A 6 -16.52 0.67 -7.97
C GLU A 6 -16.91 0.05 -6.63
N ILE A 7 -17.22 -1.26 -6.64
CA ILE A 7 -17.51 -2.01 -5.41
C ILE A 7 -16.26 -2.05 -4.50
N ILE A 8 -15.07 -2.26 -5.08
CA ILE A 8 -13.80 -2.24 -4.31
C ILE A 8 -13.61 -0.88 -3.64
N SER A 9 -13.84 0.22 -4.37
CA SER A 9 -13.68 1.58 -3.87
C SER A 9 -14.63 1.86 -2.71
N GLN A 10 -15.91 1.56 -2.87
CA GLN A 10 -16.93 1.81 -1.85
C GLN A 10 -16.66 0.99 -0.58
N LEU A 11 -16.43 -0.32 -0.72
CA LEU A 11 -16.18 -1.19 0.43
C LEU A 11 -14.83 -0.86 1.10
N GLY A 12 -13.79 -0.59 0.31
CA GLY A 12 -12.49 -0.16 0.81
C GLY A 12 -12.59 1.15 1.60
N LYS A 13 -13.37 2.12 1.12
CA LYS A 13 -13.60 3.39 1.80
C LYS A 13 -14.30 3.18 3.14
N ARG A 14 -15.36 2.37 3.17
CA ARG A 14 -16.10 2.06 4.41
C ARG A 14 -15.23 1.35 5.44
N ALA A 15 -14.39 0.40 5.01
CA ALA A 15 -13.44 -0.25 5.91
C ALA A 15 -12.45 0.76 6.51
N CYS A 16 -11.89 1.65 5.67
CA CYS A 16 -10.97 2.68 6.13
C CYS A 16 -11.61 3.69 7.08
N GLU A 17 -12.83 4.14 6.79
CA GLU A 17 -13.61 5.01 7.68
C GLU A 17 -13.87 4.34 9.04
N GLY A 18 -14.19 3.03 9.04
CA GLY A 18 -14.34 2.24 10.25
C GLY A 18 -13.06 2.21 11.10
N PHE A 19 -11.91 1.92 10.47
CA PHE A 19 -10.62 1.94 11.16
C PHE A 19 -10.31 3.33 11.75
N LEU A 20 -10.48 4.39 10.96
CA LEU A 20 -10.24 5.76 11.43
C LEU A 20 -11.15 6.13 12.60
N LYS A 21 -12.43 5.75 12.57
CA LYS A 21 -13.36 5.95 13.71
C LYS A 21 -12.90 5.19 14.96
N GLY A 22 -12.33 4.00 14.79
CA GLY A 22 -11.74 3.21 15.86
C GLY A 22 -10.36 3.68 16.35
N GLY A 23 -9.81 4.76 15.80
CA GLY A 23 -8.47 5.26 16.15
C GLY A 23 -7.31 4.42 15.56
N ILE A 24 -7.59 3.67 14.50
CA ILE A 24 -6.62 2.87 13.74
C ILE A 24 -6.37 3.56 12.40
N LEU A 25 -5.10 3.71 12.01
CA LEU A 25 -4.75 4.24 10.69
C LEU A 25 -4.81 3.10 9.65
N PRO A 26 -5.66 3.19 8.62
CA PRO A 26 -5.71 2.19 7.57
C PRO A 26 -4.50 2.31 6.63
N VAL A 27 -4.10 1.18 6.05
CA VAL A 27 -3.09 1.09 4.99
C VAL A 27 -3.75 0.48 3.76
N ILE A 28 -3.92 1.25 2.69
CA ILE A 28 -4.46 0.73 1.42
C ILE A 28 -3.35 -0.02 0.67
N LYS A 29 -3.66 -1.20 0.11
CA LYS A 29 -2.63 -2.03 -0.51
C LYS A 29 -3.16 -3.00 -1.56
N HIS A 30 -2.33 -3.45 -2.52
CA HIS A 30 -0.97 -2.96 -2.80
C HIS A 30 -1.03 -1.97 -3.97
N ILE A 31 -0.58 -0.73 -3.76
CA ILE A 31 -0.66 0.36 -4.75
C ILE A 31 0.46 0.20 -5.81
N PRO A 32 0.21 0.44 -7.12
CA PRO A 32 -1.01 0.94 -7.74
C PRO A 32 -2.03 -0.14 -8.15
N GLY A 33 -1.80 -1.42 -7.84
CA GLY A 33 -2.82 -2.47 -8.00
C GLY A 33 -2.21 -3.86 -8.23
N HIS A 34 -2.50 -4.80 -7.35
CA HIS A 34 -1.96 -6.17 -7.45
C HIS A 34 -2.91 -7.16 -8.14
N GLY A 35 -4.17 -6.79 -8.38
CA GLY A 35 -5.26 -7.72 -8.74
C GLY A 35 -5.06 -8.51 -10.05
N ARG A 36 -4.23 -8.01 -10.97
CA ARG A 36 -3.89 -8.67 -12.25
C ARG A 36 -2.62 -9.51 -12.20
N ALA A 37 -1.88 -9.50 -11.09
CA ALA A 37 -0.70 -10.33 -10.95
C ALA A 37 -1.09 -11.82 -10.93
N LEU A 38 -0.71 -12.55 -11.97
CA LEU A 38 -1.05 -13.97 -12.14
C LEU A 38 -0.17 -14.92 -11.32
N CYS A 39 0.88 -14.42 -10.67
CA CYS A 39 1.73 -15.18 -9.76
C CYS A 39 1.78 -14.54 -8.38
N ASP A 40 1.91 -15.41 -7.38
CA ASP A 40 2.21 -14.98 -6.02
C ASP A 40 3.61 -14.34 -5.99
N SER A 41 3.67 -13.08 -5.56
CA SER A 41 4.90 -12.29 -5.42
C SER A 41 5.89 -12.90 -4.42
N HIS A 42 5.49 -13.90 -3.64
CA HIS A 42 6.39 -14.71 -2.80
C HIS A 42 7.27 -15.69 -3.61
N LEU A 43 6.91 -16.04 -4.85
CA LEU A 43 7.58 -17.09 -5.63
C LEU A 43 8.33 -16.59 -6.86
N ALA A 44 7.80 -15.58 -7.56
CA ALA A 44 8.42 -14.94 -8.71
C ALA A 44 7.94 -13.48 -8.82
N LEU A 45 8.74 -12.61 -9.43
CA LEU A 45 8.35 -11.22 -9.66
C LEU A 45 7.15 -11.17 -10.64
N PRO A 46 5.97 -10.72 -10.21
CA PRO A 46 4.82 -10.61 -11.09
C PRO A 46 5.01 -9.47 -12.09
N VAL A 47 4.64 -9.76 -13.35
CA VAL A 47 4.62 -8.79 -14.44
C VAL A 47 3.18 -8.62 -14.89
N VAL A 48 2.76 -7.37 -15.05
CA VAL A 48 1.49 -6.96 -15.62
C VAL A 48 1.77 -6.25 -16.93
N ASP A 49 1.23 -6.80 -18.02
CA ASP A 49 1.47 -6.34 -19.40
C ASP A 49 0.34 -5.50 -19.97
N ASP A 50 -0.73 -5.26 -19.20
CA ASP A 50 -1.83 -4.40 -19.59
C ASP A 50 -1.36 -2.97 -19.89
N SER A 51 -2.04 -2.29 -20.81
CA SER A 51 -1.72 -0.92 -21.20
C SER A 51 -1.98 0.07 -20.06
N LEU A 52 -1.30 1.23 -20.10
CA LEU A 52 -1.53 2.29 -19.13
C LEU A 52 -2.99 2.75 -19.08
N GLU A 53 -3.67 2.83 -20.24
CA GLU A 53 -5.08 3.20 -20.33
C GLU A 53 -5.98 2.17 -19.62
N THR A 54 -5.66 0.89 -19.77
CA THR A 54 -6.40 -0.20 -19.11
C THR A 54 -6.21 -0.11 -17.61
N LEU A 55 -4.96 -0.01 -17.16
CA LEU A 55 -4.61 0.11 -15.74
C LEU A 55 -5.23 1.36 -15.10
N ASP A 56 -5.23 2.49 -15.81
CA ASP A 56 -5.82 3.74 -15.35
C ASP A 56 -7.34 3.63 -15.16
N ALA A 57 -8.03 2.97 -16.11
CA ALA A 57 -9.47 2.77 -16.07
C ALA A 57 -9.91 1.73 -15.02
N THR A 58 -9.07 0.75 -14.69
CA THR A 58 -9.41 -0.32 -13.73
C THR A 58 -8.60 -0.25 -12.45
N ASP A 59 -7.33 -0.63 -12.48
CA ASP A 59 -6.52 -0.94 -11.31
C ASP A 59 -6.25 0.28 -10.44
N PHE A 60 -6.06 1.45 -11.08
CA PHE A 60 -5.76 2.70 -10.39
C PHE A 60 -7.01 3.38 -9.82
N GLN A 61 -8.20 3.01 -10.32
CA GLN A 61 -9.46 3.67 -9.95
C GLN A 61 -9.76 3.55 -8.45
N PRO A 62 -9.63 2.38 -7.80
CA PRO A 62 -9.84 2.28 -6.36
C PRO A 62 -8.86 3.12 -5.55
N PHE A 63 -7.59 3.16 -5.96
CA PHE A 63 -6.59 3.98 -5.26
C PHE A 63 -6.83 5.48 -5.46
N ARG A 64 -7.41 5.90 -6.59
CA ARG A 64 -7.86 7.29 -6.78
C ARG A 64 -8.97 7.67 -5.80
N GLN A 65 -9.96 6.79 -5.62
CA GLN A 65 -11.04 7.02 -4.64
C GLN A 65 -10.57 6.98 -3.18
N LEU A 66 -9.44 6.33 -2.93
CA LEU A 66 -8.81 6.19 -1.62
C LEU A 66 -7.55 7.06 -1.47
N ALA A 67 -7.32 8.02 -2.36
CA ALA A 67 -6.09 8.83 -2.38
C ALA A 67 -5.93 9.72 -1.13
N ASP A 68 -7.03 9.95 -0.40
CA ASP A 68 -7.08 10.68 0.86
C ASP A 68 -6.73 9.82 2.09
N MET A 69 -6.43 8.53 1.90
CA MET A 69 -6.03 7.65 3.00
C MET A 69 -4.61 7.97 3.51
N PRO A 70 -4.35 7.77 4.81
CA PRO A 70 -3.12 8.24 5.44
C PRO A 70 -1.88 7.42 5.02
N TRP A 71 -2.06 6.14 4.68
CA TRP A 71 -0.98 5.21 4.34
C TRP A 71 -1.35 4.34 3.14
N ALA A 72 -0.36 4.03 2.32
CA ALA A 72 -0.45 3.00 1.29
C ALA A 72 0.83 2.16 1.26
N MET A 73 0.68 0.88 0.90
CA MET A 73 1.79 -0.06 0.74
C MET A 73 2.00 -0.36 -0.75
N THR A 74 3.23 -0.21 -1.24
CA THR A 74 3.56 -0.42 -2.67
C THR A 74 3.54 -1.90 -3.04
N ALA A 75 3.32 -2.22 -4.32
CA ALA A 75 3.37 -3.60 -4.81
C ALA A 75 4.77 -3.96 -5.36
N HIS A 76 5.25 -5.17 -5.08
CA HIS A 76 6.40 -5.74 -5.80
C HIS A 76 5.96 -6.32 -7.15
N VAL A 77 5.48 -5.46 -8.06
CA VAL A 77 4.95 -5.84 -9.37
C VAL A 77 5.56 -4.95 -10.45
N VAL A 78 6.01 -5.56 -11.54
CA VAL A 78 6.46 -4.85 -12.75
C VAL A 78 5.25 -4.54 -13.62
N TYR A 79 5.11 -3.29 -14.04
CA TYR A 79 4.09 -2.86 -14.99
C TYR A 79 4.81 -2.51 -16.29
N SER A 80 4.89 -3.47 -17.22
CA SER A 80 5.82 -3.39 -18.36
C SER A 80 5.52 -2.23 -19.31
N ALA A 81 4.25 -1.80 -19.38
CA ALA A 81 3.82 -0.62 -20.12
C ALA A 81 4.25 0.73 -19.50
N ILE A 82 4.79 0.74 -18.27
CA ILE A 82 5.15 1.94 -17.52
C ILE A 82 6.65 1.94 -17.18
N ASP A 83 7.11 0.92 -16.46
CA ASP A 83 8.52 0.70 -16.16
C ASP A 83 8.81 -0.81 -16.20
N PRO A 84 9.36 -1.32 -17.32
CA PRO A 84 9.66 -2.74 -17.46
C PRO A 84 10.91 -3.18 -16.69
N ALA A 85 11.72 -2.23 -16.19
CA ALA A 85 12.98 -2.53 -15.52
C ALA A 85 12.82 -2.71 -14.01
N HIS A 86 11.84 -2.04 -13.40
CA HIS A 86 11.68 -2.02 -11.95
C HIS A 86 10.23 -2.29 -11.52
N PRO A 87 10.03 -3.07 -10.43
CA PRO A 87 8.73 -3.14 -9.79
C PRO A 87 8.31 -1.80 -9.18
N ALA A 88 7.01 -1.61 -8.95
CA ALA A 88 6.47 -0.36 -8.41
C ALA A 88 7.16 0.10 -7.11
N THR A 89 7.56 -0.82 -6.22
CA THR A 89 8.30 -0.48 -4.99
C THR A 89 9.64 0.21 -5.24
N THR A 90 10.37 -0.13 -6.30
CA THR A 90 11.71 0.44 -6.61
C THR A 90 11.71 1.30 -7.88
N SER A 91 10.55 1.52 -8.50
CA SER A 91 10.39 2.36 -9.67
C SER A 91 10.05 3.79 -9.28
N LYS A 92 10.99 4.70 -9.50
CA LYS A 92 10.76 6.15 -9.36
C LYS A 92 9.66 6.65 -10.31
N ILE A 93 9.59 6.10 -11.53
CA ILE A 93 8.58 6.45 -12.54
C ILE A 93 7.19 6.11 -12.03
N ILE A 94 6.99 4.87 -11.54
CA ILE A 94 5.69 4.46 -11.02
C ILE A 94 5.33 5.27 -9.76
N ILE A 95 6.28 5.52 -8.85
CA ILE A 95 5.97 6.30 -7.66
C ILE A 95 5.62 7.74 -8.01
N GLU A 96 6.44 8.46 -8.78
CA GLU A 96 6.22 9.88 -9.06
C GLU A 96 5.08 10.12 -10.06
N ASP A 97 5.09 9.42 -11.20
CA ASP A 97 4.16 9.72 -12.29
C ASP A 97 2.81 9.04 -12.09
N ILE A 98 2.80 7.83 -11.51
CA ILE A 98 1.56 7.09 -11.31
C ILE A 98 0.99 7.33 -9.92
N ILE A 99 1.71 6.96 -8.86
CA ILE A 99 1.15 6.99 -7.50
C ILE A 99 0.95 8.42 -7.01
N ARG A 100 1.99 9.27 -7.09
CA ARG A 100 1.93 10.65 -6.60
C ARG A 100 1.14 11.56 -7.54
N SER A 101 1.21 11.37 -8.86
CA SER A 101 0.61 12.30 -9.83
C SER A 101 -0.73 11.81 -10.37
N ARG A 102 -0.77 10.71 -11.13
CA ARG A 102 -2.00 10.20 -11.78
C ARG A 102 -3.05 9.71 -10.79
N ILE A 103 -2.65 8.95 -9.77
CA ILE A 103 -3.53 8.52 -8.66
C ILE A 103 -3.77 9.66 -7.68
N GLY A 104 -2.77 10.52 -7.49
CA GLY A 104 -2.86 11.66 -6.58
C GLY A 104 -2.62 11.32 -5.10
N PHE A 105 -2.08 10.13 -4.78
CA PHE A 105 -1.87 9.71 -3.40
C PHE A 105 -0.74 10.52 -2.73
N LYS A 106 -1.08 11.29 -1.68
CA LYS A 106 -0.12 12.17 -0.97
C LYS A 106 0.28 11.66 0.41
N GLY A 107 -0.34 10.59 0.90
CA GLY A 107 -0.06 9.99 2.21
C GLY A 107 1.29 9.28 2.28
N VAL A 108 1.53 8.55 3.37
CA VAL A 108 2.77 7.81 3.60
C VAL A 108 2.84 6.59 2.68
N LEU A 109 3.95 6.41 1.98
CA LEU A 109 4.25 5.17 1.25
C LEU A 109 5.20 4.30 2.06
N VAL A 110 4.79 3.06 2.30
CA VAL A 110 5.64 2.01 2.85
C VAL A 110 5.86 0.92 1.80
N SER A 111 7.04 0.34 1.73
CA SER A 111 7.25 -0.84 0.88
C SER A 111 6.38 -2.02 1.36
N ASP A 112 6.04 -2.94 0.46
CA ASP A 112 5.75 -4.31 0.90
C ASP A 112 7.03 -4.97 1.44
N ASP A 113 6.92 -6.17 2.01
CA ASP A 113 8.01 -6.84 2.70
C ASP A 113 9.24 -7.04 1.79
N LEU A 114 10.36 -6.41 2.16
CA LEU A 114 11.61 -6.51 1.41
C LEU A 114 12.17 -7.94 1.39
N SER A 115 11.78 -8.79 2.34
CA SER A 115 12.22 -10.19 2.40
C SER A 115 11.61 -11.08 1.30
N MET A 116 10.56 -10.59 0.63
CA MET A 116 9.93 -11.31 -0.49
C MET A 116 10.91 -11.47 -1.66
N LYS A 117 10.80 -12.61 -2.36
CA LYS A 117 11.71 -12.97 -3.46
C LYS A 117 11.49 -12.16 -4.74
N ALA A 118 10.46 -11.31 -4.79
CA ALA A 118 10.16 -10.46 -5.93
C ALA A 118 11.21 -9.37 -6.18
N LEU A 119 11.86 -8.86 -5.13
CA LEU A 119 12.95 -7.88 -5.30
C LEU A 119 14.29 -8.60 -5.52
N SER A 120 15.17 -7.98 -6.31
CA SER A 120 16.53 -8.50 -6.57
C SER A 120 17.57 -7.79 -5.70
N GLY A 121 18.77 -8.35 -5.61
CA GLY A 121 19.87 -7.77 -4.83
C GLY A 121 19.82 -8.04 -3.32
N THR A 122 20.81 -7.50 -2.60
CA THR A 122 20.97 -7.59 -1.14
C THR A 122 19.87 -6.81 -0.41
N MET A 123 19.66 -7.08 0.88
CA MET A 123 18.64 -6.37 1.66
C MET A 123 18.97 -4.89 1.81
N THR A 124 20.26 -4.55 1.91
CA THR A 124 20.76 -3.16 1.87
C THR A 124 20.29 -2.46 0.59
N ARG A 125 20.55 -3.07 -0.57
CA ARG A 125 20.19 -2.48 -1.87
C ARG A 125 18.68 -2.33 -2.03
N ARG A 126 17.89 -3.32 -1.59
CA ARG A 126 16.42 -3.25 -1.64
C ARG A 126 15.89 -2.08 -0.81
N ALA A 127 16.45 -1.83 0.37
CA ALA A 127 16.09 -0.69 1.21
C ALA A 127 16.46 0.64 0.53
N GLU A 128 17.70 0.75 0.04
CA GLU A 128 18.19 1.95 -0.65
C GLU A 128 17.36 2.30 -1.89
N GLU A 129 17.09 1.32 -2.74
CA GLU A 129 16.33 1.50 -3.98
C GLU A 129 14.87 1.87 -3.69
N SER A 130 14.22 1.22 -2.73
CA SER A 130 12.84 1.53 -2.34
C SER A 130 12.71 2.96 -1.81
N LEU A 131 13.63 3.37 -0.92
CA LEU A 131 13.66 4.72 -0.37
C LEU A 131 14.03 5.77 -1.43
N SER A 132 14.91 5.43 -2.37
CA SER A 132 15.32 6.32 -3.47
C SER A 132 14.25 6.49 -4.53
N ALA A 133 13.43 5.45 -4.77
CA ALA A 133 12.28 5.50 -5.67
C ALA A 133 11.16 6.40 -5.13
N GLY A 134 11.06 6.55 -3.81
CA GLY A 134 10.15 7.50 -3.17
C GLY A 134 9.24 6.92 -2.08
N CYS A 135 9.49 5.69 -1.63
CA CYS A 135 8.91 5.19 -0.39
C CYS A 135 9.40 6.05 0.79
N ASP A 136 8.49 6.33 1.73
CA ASP A 136 8.80 7.04 2.96
C ASP A 136 9.40 6.09 4.01
N LEU A 137 9.00 4.82 3.98
CA LEU A 137 9.42 3.76 4.90
C LEU A 137 9.61 2.44 4.14
N VAL A 138 10.42 1.54 4.69
CA VAL A 138 10.57 0.17 4.20
C VAL A 138 10.17 -0.83 5.28
N LEU A 139 9.65 -1.97 4.86
CA LEU A 139 9.13 -3.03 5.71
C LEU A 139 9.95 -4.31 5.55
N HIS A 140 10.35 -4.91 6.67
CA HIS A 140 10.99 -6.23 6.72
C HIS A 140 10.34 -7.04 7.84
N CYS A 141 9.78 -8.21 7.51
CA CYS A 141 8.86 -8.92 8.41
C CYS A 141 9.32 -10.30 8.88
N ASN A 142 10.32 -10.91 8.25
CA ASN A 142 10.67 -12.30 8.55
C ASN A 142 11.45 -12.48 9.88
N GLY A 143 11.96 -11.39 10.46
CA GLY A 143 12.67 -11.40 11.74
C GLY A 143 14.09 -11.95 11.70
N GLU A 144 14.65 -12.19 10.52
CA GLU A 144 16.04 -12.65 10.36
C GLU A 144 17.02 -11.52 10.67
N ARG A 145 17.75 -11.65 11.78
CA ARG A 145 18.60 -10.58 12.32
C ARG A 145 19.64 -10.07 11.32
N SER A 146 20.30 -10.96 10.57
CA SER A 146 21.31 -10.56 9.59
C SER A 146 20.71 -9.70 8.47
N GLU A 147 19.49 -10.03 8.04
CA GLU A 147 18.76 -9.22 7.07
C GLU A 147 18.33 -7.88 7.67
N MET A 148 17.89 -7.85 8.93
CA MET A 148 17.56 -6.60 9.62
C MET A 148 18.76 -5.65 9.70
N GLU A 149 19.96 -6.18 9.97
CA GLU A 149 21.21 -5.40 9.99
C GLU A 149 21.52 -4.81 8.59
N GLU A 150 21.33 -5.60 7.52
CA GLU A 150 21.45 -5.11 6.15
C GLU A 150 20.41 -4.06 5.76
N VAL A 151 19.13 -4.26 6.12
CA VAL A 151 18.04 -3.29 5.89
C VAL A 151 18.36 -2.00 6.63
N ALA A 152 18.79 -2.08 7.90
CA ALA A 152 19.16 -0.91 8.69
C ALA A 152 20.33 -0.14 8.06
N ALA A 153 21.32 -0.85 7.50
CA ALA A 153 22.44 -0.23 6.79
C ALA A 153 22.02 0.50 5.50
N GLY A 154 21.02 -0.03 4.78
CA GLY A 154 20.47 0.62 3.58
C GLY A 154 19.43 1.70 3.88
N CYS A 155 18.97 1.82 5.13
CA CYS A 155 18.07 2.88 5.55
C CYS A 155 18.79 4.22 5.72
N ARG A 156 18.01 5.29 5.56
CA ARG A 156 18.42 6.66 5.88
C ARG A 156 17.47 7.27 6.91
N PRO A 157 17.88 8.30 7.67
CA PRO A 157 16.94 9.08 8.47
C PRO A 157 15.80 9.61 7.61
N LEU A 158 14.60 9.75 8.20
CA LEU A 158 13.47 10.37 7.52
C LEU A 158 13.87 11.73 6.96
N ASN A 159 13.40 12.06 5.75
CA ASN A 159 13.52 13.41 5.20
C ASN A 159 12.30 14.26 5.61
N ASP A 160 12.34 15.56 5.33
CA ASP A 160 11.25 16.48 5.72
C ASP A 160 9.90 16.12 5.08
N PRO A 161 9.81 15.80 3.77
CA PRO A 161 8.57 15.31 3.17
C PRO A 161 7.98 14.09 3.90
N SER A 162 8.79 13.08 4.19
CA SER A 162 8.34 11.85 4.87
C SER A 162 7.87 12.15 6.30
N ARG A 163 8.60 13.01 7.04
CA ARG A 163 8.16 13.48 8.37
C ARG A 163 6.80 14.19 8.30
N ALA A 164 6.62 15.09 7.33
CA ALA A 164 5.38 15.83 7.15
C ALA A 164 4.19 14.89 6.84
N ARG A 165 4.39 13.90 5.96
CA ARG A 165 3.37 12.88 5.65
C ARG A 165 3.01 12.03 6.86
N ILE A 166 4.01 11.58 7.63
CA ILE A 166 3.79 10.80 8.86
C ILE A 166 3.04 11.63 9.90
N ALA A 167 3.40 12.91 10.08
CA ALA A 167 2.69 13.80 10.98
C ALA A 167 1.22 14.02 10.56
N ALA A 168 0.99 14.27 9.26
CA ALA A 168 -0.36 14.41 8.71
C ALA A 168 -1.18 13.13 8.89
N ALA A 169 -0.60 11.97 8.59
CA ALA A 169 -1.23 10.67 8.81
C ALA A 169 -1.58 10.44 10.29
N ASN A 170 -0.67 10.75 11.21
CA ASN A 170 -0.94 10.63 12.64
C ASN A 170 -2.05 11.57 13.14
N SER A 171 -2.20 12.75 12.52
CA SER A 171 -3.29 13.67 12.85
C SER A 171 -4.68 13.15 12.47
N MET A 172 -4.77 12.20 11.53
CA MET A 172 -6.02 11.53 11.16
C MET A 172 -6.46 10.46 12.15
N ARG A 173 -5.60 10.09 13.11
CA ARG A 173 -5.96 9.11 14.14
C ARG A 173 -6.94 9.75 15.11
N ASN A 174 -8.22 9.40 14.99
CA ASN A 174 -9.21 9.83 15.98
C ASN A 174 -8.87 9.30 17.37
N LYS A 175 -9.21 10.05 18.40
CA LYS A 175 -9.25 9.51 19.76
C LYS A 175 -10.29 8.39 19.77
N SER A 176 -9.91 7.21 20.27
CA SER A 176 -10.84 6.11 20.48
C SER A 176 -12.03 6.63 21.29
N GLN A 177 -13.23 6.50 20.73
CA GLN A 177 -14.47 6.84 21.42
C GLN A 177 -14.86 5.65 22.29
N SER A 178 -15.44 5.89 23.47
CA SER A 178 -16.06 4.82 24.24
C SER A 178 -17.26 4.29 23.45
N PHE A 179 -17.37 2.98 23.30
CA PHE A 179 -18.48 2.33 22.62
C PHE A 179 -19.01 1.16 23.46
N ASP A 180 -20.30 0.84 23.31
CA ASP A 180 -20.87 -0.38 23.87
C ASP A 180 -20.53 -1.56 22.94
N LYS A 181 -19.59 -2.39 23.40
CA LYS A 181 -19.15 -3.57 22.64
C LYS A 181 -20.30 -4.54 22.38
N LYS A 182 -21.24 -4.69 23.32
CA LYS A 182 -22.35 -5.62 23.17
C LYS A 182 -23.31 -5.14 22.09
N GLU A 183 -23.68 -3.87 22.13
CA GLU A 183 -24.54 -3.25 21.12
C GLU A 183 -23.97 -3.41 19.70
N LEU A 184 -22.68 -3.10 19.51
CA LEU A 184 -22.03 -3.25 18.21
C LEU A 184 -21.92 -4.71 17.75
N LEU A 185 -21.72 -5.66 18.67
CA LEU A 185 -21.73 -7.09 18.32
C LEU A 185 -23.13 -7.57 17.94
N ASP A 186 -24.16 -7.09 18.62
CA ASP A 186 -25.55 -7.42 18.30
C ASP A 186 -25.93 -6.85 16.92
N GLU A 187 -25.57 -5.60 16.62
CA GLU A 187 -25.74 -4.99 15.30
C GLU A 187 -25.00 -5.77 14.20
N LEU A 188 -23.72 -6.12 14.43
CA LEU A 188 -22.92 -6.92 13.50
C LEU A 188 -23.59 -8.28 13.22
N ASN A 189 -24.09 -8.94 14.26
CA ASN A 189 -24.76 -10.23 14.12
C ASN A 189 -26.07 -10.14 13.31
N VAL A 190 -26.80 -9.02 13.39
CA VAL A 190 -27.97 -8.77 12.54
C VAL A 190 -27.53 -8.61 11.09
N LEU A 191 -26.54 -7.74 10.83
CA LEU A 191 -26.03 -7.52 9.47
C LEU A 191 -25.49 -8.79 8.81
N LEU A 192 -24.81 -9.65 9.57
CA LEU A 192 -24.27 -10.92 9.05
C LEU A 192 -25.36 -11.94 8.72
N LYS A 193 -26.52 -11.90 9.41
CA LYS A 193 -27.66 -12.77 9.08
C LYS A 193 -28.35 -12.35 7.80
N ASP A 194 -28.44 -11.05 7.55
CA ASP A 194 -29.08 -10.49 6.35
C ASP A 194 -28.19 -10.61 5.09
N ALA A 195 -26.89 -10.87 5.28
CA ALA A 195 -25.92 -11.08 4.19
C ALA A 195 -25.79 -12.54 3.72
N GLY A 196 -26.53 -13.47 4.33
CA GLY A 196 -26.49 -14.92 4.05
C GLY A 196 -27.61 -15.41 3.17
#